data_AF-A0A3N9MJI3-F1
#
_entry.id   AF-A0A3N9MJI3-F1
#
_cell.length_a   1.000
_cell.length_b   1.000
_cell.length_c   1.000
_cell.angle_alpha   90.00
_cell.angle_beta   90.00
_cell.angle_gamma   90.00
#
_symmetry.space_group_name_H-M   'P 1'
#
loop_
_entity.id
_entity.type
_entity.pdbx_description
1 polymer ?
#
loop_
_entity_poly.entity_id
_entity_poly.type
_entity_poly.pdbx_seq_one_letter_code
_entity_poly.pdbx_strand_id
1 'polypeptide(L)'
;MAWIKRKWTTAEADEWTKEDWLTIVISPIAYTLIMLGIALSFLLLPVGFVILGLGIIATIVMHKIIDPKLKAISDEYEKKQKDYILELERSVRWEDENE
;
A
#
# COMPACT_ATOMS: atom_id res chain seq x y z
N MET A 1 -10.61 -9.09 -18.45
CA MET A 1 -11.05 -8.04 -17.50
C MET A 1 -10.60 -8.39 -16.09
N ALA A 2 -9.33 -8.17 -15.78
CA ALA A 2 -8.82 -8.15 -14.40
C ALA A 2 -7.54 -7.31 -14.43
N TRP A 3 -7.70 -5.98 -14.41
CA TRP A 3 -6.60 -5.01 -14.47
C TRP A 3 -5.91 -4.79 -13.10
N ILE A 4 -6.24 -5.62 -12.10
CA ILE A 4 -5.65 -5.57 -10.76
C ILE A 4 -5.28 -7.01 -10.41
N LYS A 5 -3.98 -7.30 -10.33
CA LYS A 5 -3.52 -8.58 -9.77
C LYS A 5 -3.90 -8.60 -8.28
N ARG A 6 -4.74 -9.55 -7.89
CA ARG A 6 -5.17 -9.75 -6.49
C ARG A 6 -4.26 -10.68 -5.70
N LYS A 7 -3.35 -11.38 -6.38
CA LYS A 7 -2.35 -12.27 -5.77
C LYS A 7 -0.98 -11.81 -6.24
N TRP A 8 -0.12 -11.47 -5.30
CA TRP A 8 1.21 -10.96 -5.57
C TRP A 8 2.27 -11.97 -5.13
N THR A 9 3.14 -12.30 -6.09
CA THR A 9 4.54 -12.68 -5.91
C THR A 9 5.29 -11.83 -4.90
N THR A 10 6.06 -12.31 -3.92
CA THR A 10 6.94 -11.38 -3.16
C THR A 10 8.04 -10.81 -4.03
N ALA A 11 8.59 -11.62 -4.94
CA ALA A 11 9.48 -11.16 -6.02
C ALA A 11 8.81 -10.20 -7.01
N GLU A 12 7.51 -10.35 -7.28
CA GLU A 12 6.77 -9.43 -8.16
C GLU A 12 6.29 -8.16 -7.43
N ALA A 13 6.17 -8.22 -6.10
CA ALA A 13 5.77 -7.08 -5.28
C ALA A 13 6.94 -6.13 -5.00
N ASP A 14 8.17 -6.65 -4.98
CA ASP A 14 9.38 -5.83 -4.88
C ASP A 14 9.71 -5.12 -6.22
N GLU A 15 9.24 -5.68 -7.34
CA GLU A 15 9.34 -5.02 -8.64
C GLU A 15 8.39 -3.81 -8.76
N TRP A 16 8.92 -2.73 -9.33
CA TRP A 16 8.14 -1.54 -9.68
C TRP A 16 7.11 -1.89 -10.75
N THR A 17 5.85 -1.98 -10.35
CA THR A 17 4.78 -2.29 -11.30
C THR A 17 4.17 -1.03 -11.88
N LYS A 18 3.55 -1.16 -13.06
CA LYS A 18 2.89 -0.04 -13.75
C LYS A 18 1.80 0.61 -12.89
N GLU A 19 1.23 -0.15 -11.95
CA GLU A 19 0.24 0.32 -10.97
C GLU A 19 0.87 1.29 -9.94
N ASP A 20 2.12 1.07 -9.53
CA ASP A 20 2.83 1.99 -8.62
C ASP A 20 3.15 3.32 -9.30
N TRP A 21 3.60 3.26 -10.56
CA TRP A 21 3.85 4.48 -11.34
C TRP A 21 2.58 5.32 -11.54
N LEU A 22 1.45 4.65 -11.82
CA LEU A 22 0.15 5.29 -11.88
C LEU A 22 -0.23 5.92 -10.52
N THR A 23 0.04 5.24 -9.41
CA THR A 23 -0.24 5.73 -8.06
C THR A 23 0.64 6.94 -7.69
N ILE A 24 1.91 6.95 -8.11
CA ILE A 24 2.83 8.07 -7.93
C ILE A 24 2.31 9.31 -8.66
N VAL A 25 1.74 9.17 -9.86
CA VAL A 25 1.21 10.30 -10.63
C VAL A 25 -0.18 10.73 -10.15
N ILE A 26 -1.02 9.79 -9.72
CA ILE A 26 -2.37 10.09 -9.22
C ILE A 26 -2.31 10.71 -7.82
N SER A 27 -1.32 10.38 -6.99
CA SER A 27 -1.27 10.86 -5.60
C SER A 27 -1.24 12.40 -5.46
N PRO A 28 -0.41 13.18 -6.18
CA PRO A 28 -0.40 14.64 -6.08
C PRO A 28 -1.69 15.24 -6.62
N ILE A 29 -2.28 14.61 -7.65
CA ILE A 29 -3.56 15.02 -8.23
C ILE A 29 -4.69 14.81 -7.23
N ALA A 30 -4.73 13.66 -6.54
CA ALA A 30 -5.72 13.36 -5.52
C ALA A 30 -5.60 14.33 -4.32
N TYR A 31 -4.37 14.61 -3.85
CA TYR A 31 -4.15 15.61 -2.80
C TYR A 31 -4.60 17.01 -3.22
N THR A 32 -4.30 17.40 -4.45
CA THR A 32 -4.72 18.71 -4.99
C THR A 32 -6.25 18.79 -5.11
N LEU A 33 -6.90 17.74 -5.60
CA LEU A 33 -8.36 17.67 -5.72
C LEU A 33 -9.04 17.71 -4.35
N ILE A 34 -8.53 16.99 -3.35
CA ILE A 34 -9.09 17.03 -2.00
C ILE A 34 -8.88 18.42 -1.38
N MET A 35 -7.68 18.99 -1.47
CA MET A 35 -7.39 20.31 -0.93
C MET A 35 -8.28 21.40 -1.56
N LEU A 36 -8.35 21.44 -2.90
CA LEU A 36 -9.18 22.40 -3.62
C LEU A 36 -10.67 22.14 -3.41
N GLY A 37 -11.08 20.87 -3.41
CA GLY A 37 -12.47 20.47 -3.15
C GLY A 37 -12.94 20.94 -1.78
N ILE A 38 -12.15 20.72 -0.73
CA ILE A 38 -12.45 21.19 0.63
C ILE A 38 -12.53 22.71 0.66
N ALA A 39 -11.54 23.42 0.11
CA ALA A 39 -11.51 24.88 0.11
C ALA A 39 -12.73 25.48 -0.60
N LEU A 40 -13.11 24.93 -1.76
CA LEU A 40 -14.27 25.40 -2.52
C LEU A 40 -15.61 25.00 -1.87
N SER A 41 -15.68 23.85 -1.20
CA SER A 41 -16.85 23.45 -0.40
C SER A 41 -17.08 24.37 0.79
N PHE A 42 -16.00 24.85 1.45
CA PHE A 42 -16.13 25.87 2.49
C PHE A 42 -16.70 27.19 1.97
N LEU A 43 -16.46 27.49 0.70
CA LEU A 43 -17.03 28.66 0.02
C LEU A 43 -18.48 28.43 -0.47
N LEU A 44 -19.11 27.30 -0.10
CA LEU A 44 -20.47 26.88 -0.50
C LEU A 44 -20.66 26.81 -2.03
N LEU A 45 -19.57 26.67 -2.79
CA LEU A 45 -19.64 26.53 -4.24
C LEU A 45 -20.03 25.09 -4.60
N PRO A 46 -21.07 24.87 -5.43
CA PRO A 46 -21.49 23.53 -5.87
C PRO A 46 -20.37 22.73 -6.53
N VAL A 47 -19.48 23.44 -7.26
CA VAL A 47 -18.31 22.87 -7.92
C VAL A 47 -17.32 22.27 -6.92
N GLY A 48 -17.20 22.84 -5.72
CA GLY A 48 -16.33 22.33 -4.67
C GLY A 48 -16.71 20.92 -4.22
N PHE A 49 -18.00 20.66 -4.06
CA PHE A 49 -18.50 19.33 -3.69
C PHE A 49 -18.25 18.28 -4.78
N VAL A 50 -18.31 18.66 -6.06
CA VAL A 50 -17.99 17.76 -7.18
C VAL A 50 -16.51 17.42 -7.19
N ILE A 51 -15.64 18.42 -7.03
CA ILE A 51 -14.18 18.24 -6.99
C ILE A 51 -13.77 17.39 -5.77
N LEU A 52 -14.37 17.65 -4.62
CA LEU A 52 -14.19 16.86 -3.40
C LEU A 52 -14.58 15.39 -3.62
N GLY A 53 -15.73 15.15 -4.23
CA GLY A 53 -16.21 13.79 -4.55
C GLY A 53 -15.23 13.05 -5.45
N LEU A 54 -14.70 13.71 -6.49
CA LEU A 54 -13.68 13.13 -7.37
C LEU A 54 -12.37 12.81 -6.62
N GLY A 55 -11.92 13.70 -5.73
CA GLY A 55 -10.73 13.47 -4.90
C GLY A 55 -10.88 12.27 -3.96
N ILE A 56 -12.06 12.10 -3.36
CA ILE A 56 -12.38 10.95 -2.50
C ILE A 56 -12.36 9.65 -3.32
N ILE A 57 -13.00 9.64 -4.49
CA ILE A 57 -13.02 8.47 -5.38
C ILE A 57 -11.60 8.09 -5.80
N ALA A 58 -10.77 9.07 -6.18
CA ALA A 58 -9.37 8.84 -6.54
C ALA A 58 -8.59 8.17 -5.40
N THR A 59 -8.78 8.65 -4.17
CA THR A 59 -8.15 8.06 -2.97
C THR A 59 -8.60 6.63 -2.70
N ILE A 60 -9.89 6.33 -2.84
CA ILE A 60 -10.42 4.97 -2.67
C ILE A 60 -9.84 4.01 -3.73
N VAL A 61 -9.73 4.47 -4.98
CA VAL A 61 -9.15 3.70 -6.07
C VAL A 61 -7.68 3.40 -5.79
N MET A 62 -6.89 4.39 -5.36
CA MET A 62 -5.50 4.18 -4.96
C MET A 62 -5.37 3.18 -3.82
N HIS A 63 -6.19 3.32 -2.77
CA HIS A 63 -6.14 2.41 -1.62
C HIS A 63 -6.40 0.96 -2.02
N LYS A 64 -7.38 0.72 -2.92
CA LYS A 64 -7.65 -0.63 -3.45
C LYS A 64 -6.52 -1.22 -4.29
N ILE A 65 -5.68 -0.38 -4.90
CA ILE A 65 -4.54 -0.82 -5.71
C ILE A 65 -3.36 -1.18 -4.79
N ILE A 66 -3.08 -0.35 -3.78
CA ILE A 66 -1.92 -0.50 -2.89
C ILE A 66 -2.11 -1.62 -1.85
N ASP A 67 -3.29 -1.72 -1.23
CA ASP A 67 -3.58 -2.68 -0.16
C ASP A 67 -3.20 -4.14 -0.44
N PRO A 68 -3.56 -4.75 -1.59
CA PRO A 68 -3.21 -6.14 -1.86
C PRO A 68 -1.71 -6.36 -1.98
N LYS A 69 -0.95 -5.34 -2.40
CA LYS A 69 0.51 -5.38 -2.53
C LYS A 69 1.17 -5.31 -1.15
N LEU A 70 0.74 -4.36 -0.31
CA LEU A 70 1.23 -4.22 1.06
C LEU A 70 0.98 -5.47 1.91
N LYS A 71 -0.20 -6.08 1.80
CA LYS A 71 -0.50 -7.32 2.55
C LYS A 71 0.39 -8.47 2.13
N ALA A 72 0.61 -8.66 0.82
CA ALA A 72 1.48 -9.73 0.33
C ALA A 72 2.93 -9.59 0.82
N ILE A 73 3.43 -8.35 0.88
CA ILE A 73 4.75 -8.05 1.42
C ILE A 73 4.79 -8.33 2.94
N SER A 74 3.80 -7.84 3.69
CA SER A 74 3.73 -7.98 5.15
C SER A 74 3.71 -9.45 5.59
N ASP A 75 2.91 -10.30 4.93
CA ASP A 75 2.79 -11.72 5.26
C ASP A 75 4.13 -12.47 5.07
N GLU A 76 4.93 -12.09 4.07
CA GLU A 76 6.24 -12.70 3.85
C GLU A 76 7.29 -12.20 4.85
N TYR A 77 7.30 -10.91 5.19
CA TYR A 77 8.18 -10.39 6.23
C TYR A 77 7.92 -11.08 7.57
N GLU A 78 6.65 -11.30 7.93
CA GLU A 78 6.27 -12.01 9.16
C GLU A 78 6.78 -13.46 9.13
N LYS A 79 6.67 -14.13 7.98
CA LYS A 79 7.21 -15.49 7.82
C LYS A 79 8.74 -15.53 7.97
N LYS A 80 9.47 -14.62 7.31
CA LYS A 80 10.93 -14.52 7.43
C LYS A 80 11.37 -14.20 8.85
N GLN A 81 10.66 -13.31 9.56
CA GLN A 81 10.94 -13.03 10.96
C GLN A 81 10.75 -14.26 11.85
N LYS A 82 9.67 -15.00 11.65
CA LYS A 82 9.40 -16.23 12.42
C LYS A 82 10.45 -17.30 12.17
N ASP A 83 10.82 -17.53 10.91
CA ASP A 83 11.85 -18.50 10.54
C ASP A 83 13.22 -18.11 11.13
N TYR A 84 13.56 -16.82 11.12
CA TYR A 84 14.79 -16.30 11.73
C TYR A 84 14.84 -16.49 13.25
N ILE A 85 13.72 -16.29 13.96
CA ILE A 85 13.64 -16.55 15.41
C ILE A 85 13.86 -18.04 15.71
N LEU A 86 13.26 -18.93 14.92
CA LEU A 86 13.45 -20.38 15.08
C LEU A 86 14.90 -20.83 14.83
N GLU A 87 15.59 -20.22 13.86
CA GLU A 87 17.01 -20.49 13.62
C GLU A 87 17.90 -19.96 14.74
N LEU A 88 17.59 -18.79 15.30
CA LEU A 88 18.27 -18.23 16.47
C LEU A 88 18.09 -19.12 17.71
N GLU A 89 16.86 -19.51 18.03
CA GLU A 89 16.57 -20.43 19.14
C GLU A 89 17.31 -21.76 18.98
N ARG A 90 17.37 -22.27 17.74
CA ARG A 90 18.16 -23.46 17.45
C ARG A 90 19.64 -23.20 17.68
N SER A 91 20.21 -22.10 17.21
CA SER A 91 21.65 -21.84 17.36
C SER A 91 22.04 -21.68 18.84
N VAL A 92 21.28 -20.89 19.59
CA VAL A 92 21.50 -20.66 21.04
C VAL A 92 21.42 -21.96 21.84
N ARG A 93 20.43 -22.83 21.56
CA ARG A 93 20.30 -24.10 22.27
C ARG A 93 21.52 -25.03 22.09
N TRP A 94 22.19 -24.95 20.94
CA TRP A 94 23.39 -25.75 20.69
C TRP A 94 24.65 -25.10 21.28
N GLU A 95 24.67 -23.77 21.47
CA GLU A 95 25.72 -23.12 22.26
C GLU A 95 25.63 -23.52 23.74
N ASP A 96 24.42 -23.52 24.31
CA ASP A 96 24.18 -23.91 25.72
C ASP A 96 24.53 -25.39 26.00
N GLU A 97 24.48 -26.28 25.00
CA GLU A 97 24.84 -27.70 25.14
C GLU A 97 26.35 -27.97 24.99
N ASN A 98 27.12 -27.03 24.44
CA ASN A 98 28.55 -27.18 24.16
C ASN A 98 29.48 -26.42 25.15
N GLU A 99 28.91 -25.79 26.18
CA GLU A 99 29.63 -25.18 27.33
C GLU A 99 29.52 -26.08 28.58
#